data_AF-A0A835PA76-F1
#
_entry.id   AF-A0A835PA76-F1
#
_cell.length_a   1.000
_cell.length_b   1.000
_cell.length_c   1.000
_cell.angle_alpha   90.00
_cell.angle_beta   90.00
_cell.angle_gamma   90.00
#
_symmetry.space_group_name_H-M   'P 1'
#
loop_
_entity.id
_entity.type
_entity.pdbx_description
1 polymer ?
#
loop_
_entity_poly.entity_id
_entity_poly.type
_entity_poly.pdbx_seq_one_letter_code
_entity_poly.pdbx_strand_id
1 'polypeptide(L)'
;MKPPLFATMKNVNYLPNVFATMEAAEKGAFSSVWVDEDGHVAEGPNVNVAFVSKNDELLLPTFDSILAGCTAKRLLALAPKLVERGLLKRIEVRKISLEEAKNSAEMMCVGSTLPLLPIIEWDGRPVEMVSASNRMYVSGRA
;
A
#
# COMPACT_ATOMS: atom_id res chain seq x y z
N MET A 1 11.09 -6.93 6.32
CA MET A 1 11.17 -6.55 4.87
C MET A 1 12.04 -7.50 4.03
N LYS A 2 11.80 -7.59 2.71
CA LYS A 2 12.63 -8.37 1.75
C LYS A 2 14.06 -7.81 1.64
N PRO A 3 15.09 -8.65 1.46
CA PRO A 3 16.44 -8.17 1.14
C PRO A 3 16.47 -7.33 -0.15
N PRO A 4 17.30 -6.27 -0.24
CA PRO A 4 17.32 -5.36 -1.40
C PRO A 4 17.50 -6.06 -2.75
N LEU A 5 18.32 -7.11 -2.80
CA LEU A 5 18.54 -7.92 -4.01
C LEU A 5 17.24 -8.52 -4.59
N PHE A 6 16.27 -8.81 -3.74
CA PHE A 6 15.02 -9.48 -4.12
C PHE A 6 13.82 -8.54 -4.12
N ALA A 7 13.94 -7.33 -3.57
CA ALA A 7 12.80 -6.47 -3.30
C ALA A 7 12.19 -5.87 -4.58
N THR A 8 13.01 -5.52 -5.57
CA THR A 8 12.57 -4.86 -6.81
C THR A 8 12.26 -5.83 -7.97
N MET A 9 12.46 -7.14 -7.77
CA MET A 9 12.24 -8.16 -8.80
C MET A 9 11.19 -9.17 -8.36
N LYS A 10 10.24 -9.48 -9.26
CA LYS A 10 9.30 -10.58 -9.03
C LYS A 10 10.02 -11.92 -9.20
N ASN A 11 10.33 -12.56 -8.08
CA ASN A 11 11.04 -13.84 -8.03
C ASN A 11 10.28 -14.86 -7.16
N VAL A 12 10.83 -16.06 -6.99
CA VAL A 12 10.20 -17.18 -6.27
C VAL A 12 10.57 -17.27 -4.79
N ASN A 13 11.39 -16.37 -4.26
CA ASN A 13 11.72 -16.30 -2.83
C ASN A 13 10.57 -15.67 -2.03
N TYR A 14 9.49 -16.43 -1.81
CA TYR A 14 8.28 -15.96 -1.11
C TYR A 14 8.29 -16.18 0.40
N LEU A 15 9.35 -16.78 0.97
CA LEU A 15 9.39 -17.05 2.41
C LEU A 15 9.17 -15.79 3.27
N PRO A 16 9.78 -14.62 2.97
CA PRO A 16 9.49 -13.39 3.71
C PRO A 16 8.02 -12.97 3.62
N ASN A 17 7.41 -13.12 2.45
CA ASN A 17 6.00 -12.77 2.21
C ASN A 17 5.06 -13.69 3.00
N VAL A 18 5.39 -14.98 3.07
CA VAL A 18 4.64 -15.97 3.84
C VAL A 18 4.70 -15.63 5.33
N PHE A 19 5.89 -15.36 5.89
CA PHE A 19 6.00 -14.95 7.30
C PHE A 19 5.22 -13.67 7.61
N ALA A 20 5.32 -12.66 6.75
CA ALA A 20 4.58 -11.42 6.92
C ALA A 20 3.05 -11.62 6.86
N THR A 21 2.57 -12.60 6.07
CA THR A 21 1.15 -12.98 6.01
C THR A 21 0.73 -13.74 7.26
N MET A 22 1.57 -14.66 7.75
CA MET A 22 1.32 -15.41 8.98
C MET A 22 1.24 -14.49 10.21
N GLU A 23 2.18 -13.56 10.36
CA GLU A 23 2.18 -12.58 11.46
C GLU A 23 0.92 -11.69 11.44
N ALA A 24 0.48 -11.27 10.25
CA ALA A 24 -0.76 -10.52 10.12
C ALA A 24 -1.98 -11.34 10.56
N ALA A 25 -2.05 -12.61 10.13
CA ALA A 25 -3.14 -13.52 10.49
C ALA A 25 -3.19 -13.79 12.01
N GLU A 26 -2.04 -13.95 12.67
CA GLU A 26 -1.95 -14.11 14.13
C GLU A 26 -2.51 -12.89 14.89
N LYS A 27 -2.42 -11.70 14.30
CA LYS A 27 -2.99 -10.45 14.84
C LYS A 27 -4.44 -10.21 14.39
N GLY A 28 -5.07 -11.14 13.68
CA GLY A 28 -6.43 -11.01 13.16
C GLY A 28 -6.54 -10.05 11.96
N ALA A 29 -5.42 -9.64 11.35
CA ALA A 29 -5.41 -8.81 10.15
C ALA A 29 -5.42 -9.69 8.89
N PHE A 30 -5.96 -9.15 7.80
CA PHE A 30 -5.97 -9.82 6.50
C PHE A 30 -4.58 -9.84 5.85
N SER A 31 -3.80 -8.77 6.02
CA SER A 31 -2.44 -8.65 5.49
C SER A 31 -1.59 -7.73 6.37
N SER A 32 -0.29 -7.69 6.10
CA SER A 32 0.64 -6.70 6.65
C SER A 32 1.03 -5.68 5.59
N VAL A 33 1.61 -4.56 6.06
CA VAL A 33 2.36 -3.60 5.25
C VAL A 33 3.72 -3.42 5.89
N TRP A 34 4.78 -3.59 5.08
CA TRP A 34 6.15 -3.38 5.51
C TRP A 34 6.48 -1.91 5.65
N VAL A 35 7.32 -1.62 6.63
CA VAL A 35 7.93 -0.32 6.90
C VAL A 35 9.44 -0.52 6.87
N ASP A 36 10.17 0.38 6.20
CA ASP A 36 11.63 0.33 6.17
C ASP A 36 12.25 0.79 7.50
N GLU A 37 13.57 0.64 7.61
CA GLU A 37 14.34 1.01 8.81
C GLU A 37 14.30 2.52 9.09
N ASP A 38 14.05 3.34 8.06
CA ASP A 38 13.89 4.79 8.16
C ASP A 38 12.46 5.20 8.56
N GLY A 39 11.54 4.25 8.76
CA GLY A 39 10.16 4.52 9.15
C GLY A 39 9.21 4.88 8.00
N HIS A 40 9.58 4.59 6.75
CA HIS A 40 8.75 4.81 5.58
C HIS A 40 7.99 3.56 5.16
N VAL A 41 6.77 3.77 4.67
CA VAL A 41 5.95 2.69 4.14
C VAL A 41 6.52 2.17 2.83
N ALA A 42 6.54 0.85 2.69
CA ALA A 42 7.03 0.14 1.52
C ALA A 42 5.87 -0.54 0.78
N GLU A 43 5.71 -1.85 0.92
CA GLU A 43 4.66 -2.63 0.25
C GLU A 43 4.09 -3.71 1.17
N GLY A 44 2.99 -4.33 0.77
CA GLY A 44 2.50 -5.55 1.42
C GLY A 44 3.16 -6.80 0.84
N PRO A 45 2.91 -7.99 1.42
CA PRO A 45 3.48 -9.25 0.96
C PRO A 45 3.35 -9.47 -0.55
N ASN A 46 2.17 -9.24 -1.12
CA ASN A 46 1.87 -9.56 -2.52
C ASN A 46 1.27 -8.38 -3.30
N VAL A 47 1.32 -7.18 -2.73
CA VAL A 47 0.62 -5.98 -3.23
C VAL A 47 1.48 -4.74 -2.99
N ASN A 48 1.40 -3.77 -3.90
CA ASN A 48 1.80 -2.40 -3.56
C ASN A 48 0.71 -1.76 -2.68
N VAL A 49 1.01 -0.61 -2.10
CA VAL A 49 0.03 0.21 -1.39
C VAL A 49 -0.05 1.60 -2.01
N ALA A 50 -1.23 2.21 -1.91
CA ALA A 50 -1.47 3.58 -2.31
C ALA A 50 -2.37 4.26 -1.28
N PHE A 51 -2.23 5.58 -1.18
CA PHE A 51 -2.93 6.41 -0.21
C PHE A 51 -3.56 7.61 -0.90
N VAL A 52 -4.70 8.06 -0.39
CA VAL A 52 -5.26 9.36 -0.74
C VAL A 52 -5.12 10.26 0.48
N SER A 53 -4.35 11.33 0.35
CA SER A 53 -4.18 12.29 1.44
C SER A 53 -5.48 13.05 1.72
N LYS A 54 -5.59 13.68 2.89
CA LYS A 54 -6.72 14.56 3.24
C LYS A 54 -6.84 15.80 2.33
N ASN A 55 -5.84 16.05 1.48
CA ASN A 55 -5.84 17.12 0.49
C ASN A 55 -6.19 16.62 -0.92
N ASP A 56 -6.71 15.40 -1.07
CA ASP A 56 -7.08 14.75 -2.34
C ASP A 56 -5.87 14.45 -3.24
N GLU A 57 -4.79 13.96 -2.66
CA GLU A 57 -3.54 13.67 -3.38
C GLU A 57 -3.30 12.16 -3.37
N LEU A 58 -3.05 11.57 -4.55
CA LEU A 58 -2.70 10.15 -4.63
C LEU A 58 -1.22 9.97 -4.36
N LEU A 59 -0.88 9.22 -3.32
CA LEU A 59 0.48 8.98 -2.86
C LEU A 59 0.84 7.50 -2.98
N LEU A 60 1.98 7.19 -3.60
CA LEU A 60 2.56 5.85 -3.61
C LEU A 60 4.02 5.90 -3.09
N PRO A 61 4.48 4.86 -2.37
CA PRO A 61 5.89 4.70 -2.06
C PRO A 61 6.78 4.62 -3.30
N THR A 62 8.06 5.04 -3.20
CA THR A 62 9.01 4.87 -4.31
C THR A 62 9.30 3.41 -4.58
N PHE A 63 9.66 3.08 -5.82
CA PHE A 63 9.97 1.71 -6.25
C PHE A 63 11.45 1.34 -6.11
N ASP A 64 12.23 2.13 -5.37
CA ASP A 64 13.68 1.92 -5.23
C ASP A 64 14.00 0.66 -4.40
N SER A 65 13.12 0.35 -3.44
CA SER A 65 13.27 -0.75 -2.48
C SER A 65 12.08 -1.71 -2.44
N ILE A 66 11.14 -1.61 -3.39
CA ILE A 66 9.95 -2.46 -3.47
C ILE A 66 9.65 -2.87 -4.91
N LEU A 67 8.73 -3.80 -5.11
CA LEU A 67 8.38 -4.26 -6.44
C LEU A 67 7.63 -3.16 -7.20
N ALA A 68 8.13 -2.82 -8.38
CA ALA A 68 7.44 -1.90 -9.29
C ALA A 68 6.27 -2.61 -10.01
N GLY A 69 5.19 -2.90 -9.27
CA GLY A 69 4.08 -3.73 -9.72
C GLY A 69 3.35 -3.17 -10.94
N CYS A 70 2.94 -4.06 -11.86
CA CYS A 70 2.26 -3.66 -13.10
C CYS A 70 0.94 -2.92 -12.83
N THR A 71 0.17 -3.35 -11.82
CA THR A 71 -1.08 -2.67 -11.45
C THR A 71 -0.82 -1.29 -10.86
N ALA A 72 0.22 -1.11 -10.02
CA ALA A 72 0.61 0.20 -9.50
C ALA A 72 1.07 1.15 -10.62
N LYS A 73 1.87 0.65 -11.57
CA LYS A 73 2.24 1.41 -12.78
C LYS A 73 1.01 1.80 -13.59
N ARG A 74 0.04 0.90 -13.73
CA ARG A 74 -1.22 1.17 -14.45
C ARG A 74 -2.07 2.21 -13.73
N LEU A 75 -2.14 2.15 -12.40
CA LEU A 75 -2.80 3.16 -11.55
C LEU A 75 -2.17 4.53 -11.80
N LEU A 76 -0.83 4.65 -11.70
CA LEU A 76 -0.11 5.90 -11.95
C LEU A 76 -0.32 6.43 -13.36
N ALA A 77 -0.41 5.56 -14.37
CA ALA A 77 -0.67 5.97 -15.76
C ALA A 77 -2.12 6.44 -16.00
N LEU A 78 -3.07 6.03 -15.16
CA LEU A 78 -4.50 6.37 -15.31
C LEU A 78 -4.94 7.51 -14.38
N ALA A 79 -4.28 7.67 -13.24
CA ALA A 79 -4.60 8.68 -12.24
C ALA A 79 -4.61 10.14 -12.76
N PRO A 80 -3.81 10.56 -13.77
CA PRO A 80 -3.88 11.92 -14.29
C PRO A 80 -5.28 12.32 -14.78
N LYS A 81 -6.07 11.36 -15.28
CA LYS A 81 -7.46 11.58 -15.68
C LYS A 81 -8.37 11.98 -14.52
N LEU A 82 -8.04 11.57 -13.29
CA LEU A 82 -8.78 11.98 -12.09
C LEU A 82 -8.39 13.41 -11.68
N VAL A 83 -7.14 13.80 -11.92
CA VAL A 83 -6.68 15.18 -11.74
C VAL A 83 -7.37 16.12 -12.73
N GLU A 84 -7.41 15.75 -14.01
CA GLU A 84 -8.14 16.51 -15.05
C GLU A 84 -9.63 16.70 -14.74
N ARG A 85 -10.24 15.72 -14.05
CA ARG A 85 -11.64 15.76 -13.61
C ARG A 85 -11.85 16.51 -12.29
N GLY A 86 -10.78 17.01 -11.66
CA GLY A 86 -10.84 17.68 -10.36
C GLY A 86 -11.16 16.77 -9.18
N LEU A 87 -11.04 15.44 -9.36
CA LEU A 87 -11.27 14.44 -8.29
C LEU A 87 -10.02 14.20 -7.45
N LEU A 88 -8.84 14.45 -8.01
CA LEU A 88 -7.57 14.49 -7.30
C LEU A 88 -6.88 15.82 -7.59
N LYS A 89 -6.07 16.33 -6.66
CA LYS A 89 -5.25 17.53 -6.90
C LYS A 89 -3.93 17.21 -7.56
N ARG A 90 -3.29 16.10 -7.18
CA ARG A 90 -2.01 15.65 -7.72
C ARG A 90 -1.72 14.18 -7.44
N ILE A 91 -0.63 13.70 -8.04
CA ILE A 91 -0.11 12.33 -7.89
C ILE A 91 1.36 12.44 -7.53
N GLU A 92 1.78 11.72 -6.48
CA GLU A 92 3.18 11.68 -6.07
C GLU A 92 3.66 10.25 -5.84
N VAL A 93 4.90 9.99 -6.26
CA VAL A 93 5.66 8.79 -5.92
C VAL A 93 6.86 9.24 -5.11
N ARG A 94 6.84 9.01 -3.80
CA ARG A 94 7.90 9.45 -2.88
C ARG A 94 7.97 8.56 -1.65
N LYS A 95 8.98 8.78 -0.81
CA LYS A 95 9.01 8.20 0.53
C LYS A 95 7.84 8.79 1.34
N ILE A 96 7.07 7.91 2.00
CA ILE A 96 5.88 8.26 2.80
C ILE A 96 6.14 7.74 4.20
N SER A 97 6.14 8.61 5.21
CA SER A 97 6.34 8.16 6.59
C SER A 97 5.15 7.30 7.05
N LEU A 98 5.39 6.39 8.00
CA LEU A 98 4.30 5.60 8.58
C LEU A 98 3.19 6.48 9.18
N GLU A 99 3.58 7.59 9.80
CA GLU A 99 2.63 8.56 10.37
C GLU A 99 1.78 9.21 9.28
N GLU A 100 2.39 9.65 8.18
CA GLU A 100 1.66 10.25 7.05
C GLU A 100 0.69 9.24 6.42
N ALA A 101 1.13 8.01 6.20
CA ALA A 101 0.28 6.96 5.68
C ALA A 101 -0.93 6.74 6.60
N LYS A 102 -0.71 6.53 7.91
CA LYS A 102 -1.79 6.34 8.89
C LYS A 102 -2.74 7.54 9.03
N ASN A 103 -2.31 8.74 8.66
CA ASN A 103 -3.12 9.96 8.66
C ASN A 103 -3.83 10.24 7.32
N SER A 104 -3.67 9.37 6.32
CA SER A 104 -4.32 9.50 5.01
C SER A 104 -5.84 9.38 5.13
N ALA A 105 -6.56 10.02 4.20
CA ALA A 105 -8.02 9.93 4.15
C ALA A 105 -8.45 8.52 3.69
N GLU A 106 -7.81 8.00 2.65
CA GLU A 106 -8.08 6.65 2.16
C GLU A 106 -6.78 5.88 1.92
N MET A 107 -6.89 4.55 1.94
CA MET A 107 -5.76 3.64 1.85
C MET A 107 -6.19 2.40 1.06
N MET A 108 -5.34 1.89 0.19
CA MET A 108 -5.66 0.71 -0.62
C MET A 108 -4.44 -0.15 -0.93
N CYS A 109 -4.68 -1.46 -0.99
CA CYS A 109 -3.78 -2.42 -1.61
C CYS A 109 -3.97 -2.40 -3.12
N VAL A 110 -2.86 -2.48 -3.87
CA VAL A 110 -2.83 -2.45 -5.33
C VAL A 110 -2.14 -3.71 -5.83
N GLY A 111 -2.89 -4.60 -6.49
CA GLY A 111 -2.41 -5.93 -6.88
C GLY A 111 -2.98 -6.41 -8.22
N SER A 112 -2.46 -7.50 -8.77
CA SER A 112 -2.97 -8.04 -10.04
C SER A 112 -4.24 -8.89 -9.87
N THR A 113 -4.38 -9.61 -8.75
CA THR A 113 -5.55 -10.45 -8.47
C THR A 113 -6.76 -9.62 -8.07
N LEU A 114 -6.54 -8.67 -7.15
CA LEU A 114 -7.53 -7.67 -6.75
C LEU A 114 -6.91 -6.29 -7.08
N PRO A 115 -7.36 -5.65 -8.18
CA PRO A 115 -6.75 -4.43 -8.70
C PRO A 115 -6.58 -3.33 -7.65
N LEU A 116 -7.66 -3.03 -6.92
CA LEU A 116 -7.69 -2.08 -5.81
C LEU A 116 -8.54 -2.72 -4.70
N LEU A 117 -7.97 -2.87 -3.52
CA LEU A 117 -8.66 -3.40 -2.34
C LEU A 117 -8.53 -2.38 -1.19
N PRO A 118 -9.63 -1.76 -0.72
CA PRO A 118 -9.58 -0.76 0.33
C PRO A 118 -9.06 -1.33 1.66
N ILE A 119 -8.17 -0.60 2.31
CA ILE A 119 -7.74 -0.85 3.68
C ILE A 119 -8.65 -0.02 4.60
N ILE A 120 -9.45 -0.69 5.42
CA ILE A 120 -10.46 -0.03 6.27
C ILE A 120 -10.03 0.09 7.73
N GLU A 121 -8.94 -0.58 8.10
CA GLU A 121 -8.37 -0.57 9.43
C GLU A 121 -6.87 -0.85 9.33
N TRP A 122 -6.07 -0.09 10.07
CA TRP A 122 -4.64 -0.31 10.24
C TRP A 122 -4.29 -0.36 11.73
N ASP A 123 -3.78 -1.50 12.21
CA ASP A 123 -3.39 -1.72 13.62
C ASP A 123 -4.51 -1.38 14.62
N GLY A 124 -5.73 -1.86 14.37
CA GLY A 124 -6.90 -1.61 15.23
C GLY A 124 -7.46 -0.19 15.14
N ARG A 125 -6.89 0.68 14.29
CA ARG A 125 -7.42 2.02 14.03
C ARG A 125 -8.20 2.02 12.72
N PRO A 126 -9.50 2.37 12.76
CA PRO A 126 -10.29 2.51 11.54
C PRO A 126 -9.72 3.58 10.61
N VAL A 127 -9.82 3.33 9.31
CA VAL A 127 -9.59 4.31 8.24
C VAL A 127 -10.96 4.85 7.84
N GLU A 128 -11.18 6.15 7.93
CA GLU A 128 -12.47 6.78 7.58
C GLU A 128 -12.70 6.71 6.06
N MET A 129 -13.54 5.76 5.61
CA MET A 129 -13.83 5.56 4.19
C MET A 129 -15.08 6.33 3.73
N VAL A 130 -15.01 6.91 2.53
CA VAL A 130 -16.17 7.32 1.73
C VAL A 130 -16.60 6.17 0.82
N SER A 131 -17.21 5.12 1.40
CA SER A 131 -17.91 4.00 0.70
C SER A 131 -17.06 2.99 -0.11
N ALA A 132 -17.09 1.70 0.29
CA ALA A 132 -17.22 0.52 -0.61
C ALA A 132 -17.39 -0.81 0.15
N SER A 133 -18.01 -1.80 -0.51
CA SER A 133 -18.61 -3.02 0.04
C SER A 133 -17.70 -4.25 0.19
N ASN A 134 -16.37 -4.11 0.19
CA ASN A 134 -15.42 -5.20 0.51
C ASN A 134 -14.34 -4.65 1.47
N ARG A 135 -14.16 -5.30 2.62
CA ARG A 135 -13.36 -4.80 3.75
C ARG A 135 -12.06 -5.59 3.91
N MET A 136 -10.94 -4.90 4.12
CA MET A 136 -9.62 -5.51 4.41
C MET A 136 -8.97 -4.82 5.62
N TYR A 137 -8.42 -5.63 6.53
CA TYR A 137 -7.73 -5.22 7.76
C TYR A 137 -6.22 -5.39 7.58
N VAL A 138 -5.40 -4.41 8.00
CA VAL A 138 -3.94 -4.46 7.82
C VAL A 138 -3.19 -4.24 9.14
N SER A 139 -2.05 -4.93 9.33
CA SER A 139 -1.12 -4.73 10.46
C SER A 139 0.22 -4.13 10.03
N GLY A 140 0.80 -3.26 10.85
CA GLY A 140 2.01 -2.48 10.62
C GLY A 140 3.31 -3.00 11.21
N ARG A 141 3.52 -4.32 11.35
CA ARG A 141 4.85 -4.90 11.56
C ARG A 141 5.00 -6.25 10.87
N ALA A 142 6.05 -6.35 10.03
CA ALA A 142 6.80 -7.52 9.57
C ALA A 142 8.13 -7.04 8.95
#